data_AF-A0A157KDF7-F1
#
_entry.id   AF-A0A157KDF7-F1
#
_cell.length_a   1.000
_cell.length_b   1.000
_cell.length_c   1.000
_cell.angle_alpha   90.00
_cell.angle_beta   90.00
_cell.angle_gamma   90.00
#
_symmetry.space_group_name_H-M   'P 1'
#
loop_
_entity.id
_entity.type
_entity.pdbx_description
1 polymer ?
#
loop_
_entity_poly.entity_id
_entity_poly.type
_entity_poly.pdbx_seq_one_letter_code
_entity_poly.pdbx_strand_id
1 'polypeptide(L)' 'MPLSNREVTVLRYLANGLSNKEIAEQLLLSNKTISAHKSNIYSKLGVQSIVELIDYAKAHELL' A
#
# COMPACT_ATOMS: atom_id res chain seq x y z
N MET A 1 15.19 -0.53 1.01
CA MET A 1 15.01 -0.04 -0.39
C MET A 1 13.86 0.94 -0.41
N PRO A 2 13.94 2.05 -1.16
CA PRO A 2 12.82 2.99 -1.28
C PRO A 2 11.61 2.32 -1.96
N LEU A 3 10.42 2.84 -1.67
CA LEU A 3 9.21 2.46 -2.39
C LEU A 3 9.23 3.03 -3.81
N SER A 4 8.73 2.26 -4.77
CA SER A 4 8.45 2.74 -6.11
C SER A 4 7.21 3.63 -6.12
N ASN A 5 7.07 4.49 -7.14
CA ASN A 5 5.88 5.34 -7.30
C ASN A 5 4.57 4.55 -7.26
N ARG A 6 4.56 3.32 -7.82
CA ARG A 6 3.37 2.45 -7.79
C ARG A 6 3.08 1.95 -6.38
N GLU A 7 4.10 1.56 -5.63
CA GLU A 7 3.96 1.12 -4.24
C GLU A 7 3.51 2.27 -3.33
N VAL A 8 4.01 3.49 -3.55
CA VAL A 8 3.52 4.68 -2.82
C VAL A 8 2.03 4.90 -3.09
N THR A 9 1.59 4.83 -4.35
CA THR A 9 0.16 4.96 -4.68
C THR A 9 -0.69 3.87 -4.01
N VAL A 10 -0.25 2.61 -4.05
CA VAL A 10 -0.96 1.50 -3.37
C VAL A 10 -0.99 1.71 -1.86
N LEU A 11 0.13 2.15 -1.25
CA LEU A 11 0.20 2.48 0.17
C LEU A 11 -0.82 3.54 0.55
N ARG A 12 -0.93 4.63 -0.23
CA ARG A 12 -1.91 5.70 0.03
C ARG A 12 -3.34 5.18 0.01
N TYR A 13 -3.69 4.36 -0.97
CA TYR A 13 -5.03 3.79 -1.01
C TYR A 13 -5.31 2.85 0.16
N LEU A 14 -4.35 1.99 0.52
CA LEU A 14 -4.47 1.13 1.69
C LEU A 14 -4.64 1.95 2.98
N ALA A 15 -3.88 3.04 3.12
CA ALA A 15 -3.95 3.91 4.28
C ALA A 15 -5.27 4.70 4.36
N ASN A 16 -5.91 4.94 3.22
CA ASN A 16 -7.26 5.49 3.11
C ASN A 16 -8.38 4.43 3.27
N GLY A 17 -8.03 3.19 3.60
CA GLY A 17 -8.99 2.13 3.91
C GLY A 17 -9.51 1.34 2.71
N LEU A 18 -8.96 1.55 1.51
CA LEU A 18 -9.37 0.78 0.34
C LEU A 18 -8.83 -0.66 0.42
N SER A 19 -9.67 -1.60 0.04
CA SER A 19 -9.32 -3.01 -0.12
C SER A 19 -8.48 -3.23 -1.38
N ASN A 20 -7.75 -4.36 -1.42
CA ASN A 20 -6.98 -4.72 -2.62
C ASN A 20 -7.84 -4.81 -3.90
N LYS A 21 -9.13 -5.14 -3.77
CA LYS A 21 -10.07 -5.21 -4.88
C LYS A 21 -10.39 -3.82 -5.43
N GLU A 22 -10.73 -2.87 -4.55
CA GLU A 22 -11.02 -1.49 -4.95
C GLU A 22 -9.80 -0.83 -5.59
N ILE A 23 -8.61 -1.05 -5.02
CA ILE A 23 -7.35 -0.57 -5.58
C ILE A 23 -7.09 -1.16 -6.96
N ALA A 24 -7.35 -2.45 -7.13
CA ALA A 24 -7.19 -3.14 -8.40
C ALA A 24 -8.11 -2.55 -9.48
N GLU A 25 -9.36 -2.29 -9.13
CA GLU A 25 -10.34 -1.64 -10.02
C GLU A 25 -9.89 -0.21 -10.40
N GLN A 26 -9.48 0.61 -9.42
CA GLN A 26 -9.02 1.97 -9.68
C GLN A 26 -7.75 2.05 -10.54
N LEU A 27 -6.85 1.07 -10.39
CA LEU A 27 -5.59 1.03 -11.12
C LEU A 27 -5.65 0.23 -12.42
N LEU A 28 -6.79 -0.36 -12.77
CA LEU A 28 -6.97 -1.30 -13.90
C LEU A 28 -5.96 -2.46 -13.84
N LEU A 29 -5.78 -3.03 -12.66
CA LEU A 29 -4.85 -4.13 -12.37
C LEU A 29 -5.61 -5.33 -11.78
N SER A 30 -4.92 -6.47 -11.66
CA SER A 30 -5.47 -7.62 -10.96
C SER A 30 -5.31 -7.49 -9.45
N ASN A 31 -6.22 -8.08 -8.68
CA ASN A 31 -6.10 -8.17 -7.22
C ASN A 31 -4.78 -8.88 -6.80
N LYS A 32 -4.33 -9.87 -7.58
CA LYS A 32 -3.03 -10.53 -7.38
C LYS A 32 -1.86 -9.55 -7.48
N THR A 33 -1.90 -8.63 -8.44
CA THR A 33 -0.88 -7.58 -8.60
C THR A 33 -0.85 -6.64 -7.40
N ILE A 34 -2.01 -6.20 -6.92
CA ILE A 34 -2.09 -5.36 -5.73
C ILE A 34 -1.62 -6.09 -4.48
N SER A 35 -1.97 -7.36 -4.34
CA SER A 35 -1.48 -8.20 -3.24
C SER A 35 0.06 -8.30 -3.23
N ALA A 36 0.68 -8.48 -4.40
CA ALA A 36 2.14 -8.48 -4.52
C ALA A 36 2.76 -7.13 -4.12
N HIS A 37 2.18 -6.01 -4.57
CA HIS A 37 2.61 -4.67 -4.13
C HIS A 37 2.49 -4.50 -2.62
N LYS A 38 1.36 -4.92 -2.02
CA LYS A 38 1.15 -4.88 -0.57
C LYS A 38 2.23 -5.67 0.18
N SER A 39 2.51 -6.91 -0.22
CA SER A 39 3.57 -7.72 0.41
C SER A 39 4.95 -7.08 0.30
N ASN A 40 5.27 -6.49 -0.86
CA ASN A 40 6.54 -5.78 -1.05
C ASN A 40 6.63 -4.52 -0.20
N ILE A 41 5.54 -3.76 -0.07
CA ILE A 41 5.48 -2.59 0.82
C ILE A 41 5.73 -3.02 2.27
N TYR A 42 5.05 -4.06 2.75
CA TYR A 42 5.20 -4.55 4.12
C TYR A 42 6.64 -4.97 4.39
N SER A 43 7.23 -5.75 3.47
CA SER A 43 8.63 -6.18 3.57
C SER A 43 9.62 -5.01 3.56
N LYS A 44 9.42 -4.02 2.67
CA LYS A 44 10.30 -2.85 2.55
C LYS A 44 10.23 -1.90 3.74
N LEU A 45 9.04 -1.74 4.33
CA LEU A 45 8.80 -0.86 5.47
C LEU A 45 8.98 -1.56 6.82
N GLY A 46 9.07 -2.89 6.84
CA GLY A 46 9.16 -3.68 8.06
C GLY A 46 7.87 -3.69 8.89
N VAL A 47 6.73 -3.36 8.28
CA VAL A 47 5.42 -3.33 8.94
C VAL A 47 4.74 -4.69 8.82
N GLN A 48 4.00 -5.08 9.87
CA GLN A 48 3.32 -6.38 9.93
C GLN A 48 1.80 -6.26 9.86
N SER A 49 1.25 -5.05 10.02
CA SER A 49 -0.18 -4.82 10.06
C SER A 49 -0.61 -3.60 9.24
N ILE A 50 -1.89 -3.56 8.89
CA ILE A 50 -2.48 -2.38 8.23
C ILE A 50 -2.46 -1.15 9.15
N VAL A 51 -2.53 -1.36 10.47
CA VAL A 51 -2.44 -0.29 11.47
C VAL A 51 -1.06 0.35 11.43
N GLU A 52 0.00 -0.47 11.49
CA GLU A 52 1.38 0.02 11.35
C GLU A 52 1.63 0.72 10.01
N LEU A 53 1.01 0.24 8.91
CA LEU A 53 1.11 0.89 7.61
C LEU A 53 0.44 2.29 7.62
N ILE A 54 -0.72 2.42 8.26
CA ILE A 54 -1.43 3.70 8.41
C ILE A 54 -0.60 4.66 9.27
N ASP A 55 -0.05 4.18 10.39
CA ASP A 55 0.79 5.00 11.26
C ASP A 55 2.06 5.46 10.55
N TYR A 56 2.68 4.58 9.76
CA TYR A 56 3.78 4.94 8.88
C TYR A 56 3.38 6.03 7.88
N ALA A 57 2.23 5.88 7.22
CA ALA A 57 1.73 6.85 6.26
C ALA A 57 1.46 8.23 6.88
N LYS A 58 0.88 8.26 8.09
CA LYS A 58 0.68 9.50 8.88
C LYS A 58 2.01 10.17 9.22
N ALA A 59 2.98 9.40 9.73
CA ALA A 59 4.26 9.94 10.17
C ALA A 59 5.11 10.52 9.04
N HIS A 60 4.84 10.16 7.79
CA HIS A 60 5.57 10.59 6.60
C HIS A 60 4.74 11.47 5.66
N GLU A 61 3.60 12.01 6.13
CA GLU A 61 2.72 12.90 5.35
C GLU A 61 2.25 12.28 4.01
N LEU A 62 1.99 10.98 4.02
CA LEU A 62 1.51 10.23 2.86
C LEU A 62 -0.03 10.09 2.83
N LEU A 63 -0.76 10.91 3.57
CA LEU A 63 -2.23 10.93 3.64
C LEU A 63 -2.79 12.24 3.10
#